data_AF-A0A4T0E0J7-F1
#
_entry.id   AF-A0A4T0E0J7-F1
#
_cell.length_a   1.000
_cell.length_b   1.000
_cell.length_c   1.000
_cell.angle_alpha   90.00
_cell.angle_beta   90.00
_cell.angle_gamma   90.00
#
_symmetry.space_group_name_H-M   'P 1'
#
loop_
_entity.id
_entity.type
_entity.pdbx_description
1 polymer ?
#
loop_
_entity_poly.entity_id
_entity_poly.type
_entity_poly.pdbx_seq_one_letter_code
_entity_poly.pdbx_strand_id
1 'polypeptide(L)'
;MAAKRRGERARWRAVVILESIKAMCRLLLMRLTNSRPLLNPPLPEREADPSTLEEKDSSGLESPPSEKSEDTQWTMPRTGLSLPTLPSSSDISGYLLSKALTADDIKPPKALLHRVNGMGELAEVLYILRPVIYAAAMHYWATKNKKSWQPWVLGVTIEYGARQLAKKDLQERRAGGLRALTALEKEELKRRGWSLGWWLMRGAFYETFTKAWIHSVTNKLRNKPLLDMAGGIIEDYEFLWDQYYFPTATL
;
A
#
# COMPACT_ATOMS: atom_id res chain seq x y z
N MET A 1 -11.87 0.27 -25.35
CA MET A 1 -13.03 -0.37 -26.04
C MET A 1 -12.68 -1.53 -26.99
N ALA A 2 -11.43 -1.75 -27.39
CA ALA A 2 -11.04 -2.89 -28.26
C ALA A 2 -11.07 -4.29 -27.59
N ALA A 3 -11.08 -4.35 -26.25
CA ALA A 3 -11.04 -5.61 -25.49
C ALA A 3 -12.38 -6.38 -25.45
N LYS A 4 -13.52 -5.72 -25.73
CA LYS A 4 -14.85 -6.38 -25.68
C LYS A 4 -15.10 -7.30 -26.89
N ARG A 5 -14.35 -7.14 -27.99
CA ARG A 5 -14.55 -7.90 -29.24
C ARG A 5 -13.64 -9.13 -29.41
N ARG A 6 -12.55 -9.28 -28.65
CA ARG A 6 -11.52 -10.33 -28.87
C ARG A 6 -11.56 -11.54 -27.92
N GLY A 7 -12.59 -11.67 -27.10
CA GLY A 7 -12.76 -12.82 -26.20
C GLY A 7 -11.84 -12.81 -24.98
N GLU A 8 -12.24 -13.58 -23.96
CA GLU A 8 -11.58 -13.63 -22.64
C GLU A 8 -10.10 -14.08 -22.73
N ARG A 9 -9.80 -15.00 -23.66
CA ARG A 9 -8.43 -15.53 -23.87
C ARG A 9 -7.45 -14.46 -24.34
N ALA A 10 -7.83 -13.64 -25.32
CA ALA A 10 -6.97 -12.57 -25.82
C ALA A 10 -6.72 -11.49 -24.76
N ARG A 11 -7.73 -11.22 -23.91
CA ARG A 11 -7.60 -10.31 -22.76
C ARG A 11 -6.53 -10.81 -21.79
N TRP A 12 -6.63 -12.07 -21.35
CA TRP A 12 -5.66 -12.65 -20.43
C TRP A 12 -4.25 -12.73 -21.04
N ARG A 13 -4.12 -13.07 -22.32
CA ARG A 13 -2.81 -13.07 -23.01
C ARG A 13 -2.18 -11.67 -23.03
N ALA A 14 -2.96 -10.62 -23.29
CA ALA A 14 -2.46 -9.25 -23.24
C ALA A 14 -2.02 -8.85 -21.82
N VAL A 15 -2.81 -9.22 -20.80
CA VAL A 15 -2.46 -8.97 -19.39
C VAL A 15 -1.16 -9.69 -19.01
N VAL A 16 -0.98 -10.95 -19.40
CA VAL A 16 0.27 -11.70 -19.14
C VAL A 16 1.47 -11.02 -19.78
N ILE A 17 1.36 -10.56 -21.03
CA ILE A 17 2.45 -9.84 -21.71
C ILE A 17 2.78 -8.54 -20.97
N LEU A 18 1.77 -7.73 -20.64
CA LEU A 18 1.97 -6.48 -19.92
C LEU A 18 2.62 -6.69 -18.55
N GLU A 19 2.13 -7.66 -17.78
CA GLU A 19 2.72 -7.98 -16.48
C GLU A 19 4.13 -8.55 -16.62
N SER A 20 4.42 -9.35 -17.65
CA SER A 20 5.77 -9.86 -17.90
C SER A 20 6.75 -8.74 -18.22
N ILE A 21 6.35 -7.74 -19.02
CA ILE A 21 7.18 -6.59 -19.34
C ILE A 21 7.45 -5.79 -18.07
N LYS A 22 6.40 -5.51 -17.28
CA LYS A 22 6.52 -4.78 -16.01
C LYS A 22 7.43 -5.52 -15.01
N ALA A 23 7.26 -6.84 -14.88
CA ALA A 23 8.10 -7.66 -14.02
C ALA A 23 9.55 -7.68 -14.50
N MET A 24 9.79 -7.79 -15.81
CA MET A 24 11.13 -7.70 -16.38
C MET A 24 11.79 -6.35 -16.08
N CYS A 25 11.08 -5.23 -16.25
CA CYS A 25 11.58 -3.92 -15.87
C CYS A 25 11.93 -3.84 -14.37
N ARG A 26 11.06 -4.36 -13.49
CA ARG A 26 11.32 -4.40 -12.04
C ARG A 26 12.52 -5.28 -11.68
N LEU A 27 12.68 -6.44 -12.32
CA LEU A 27 13.83 -7.31 -12.12
C LEU A 27 15.13 -6.64 -12.60
N LEU A 28 15.11 -5.93 -13.73
CA LEU A 28 16.25 -5.14 -14.20
C LEU A 28 16.61 -4.03 -13.21
N LEU A 29 15.63 -3.29 -12.69
CA LEU A 29 15.85 -2.27 -11.66
C LEU A 29 16.46 -2.88 -10.39
N MET A 30 15.97 -4.05 -9.95
CA MET A 30 16.53 -4.74 -8.79
C MET A 30 18.00 -5.14 -9.02
N ARG A 31 18.34 -5.61 -10.23
CA ARG A 31 19.73 -5.94 -10.60
C ARG A 31 20.63 -4.70 -10.62
N LEU A 32 20.16 -3.61 -11.22
CA LEU A 32 20.90 -2.35 -11.29
C LEU A 32 21.11 -1.70 -9.91
N THR A 33 20.19 -1.92 -8.97
CA THR A 33 20.24 -1.35 -7.61
C THR A 33 21.02 -2.22 -6.60
N ASN A 34 21.68 -3.30 -7.05
CA ASN A 34 22.39 -4.27 -6.22
C ASN A 34 21.46 -5.00 -5.23
N SER A 35 20.38 -5.59 -5.74
CA SER A 35 19.42 -6.41 -4.99
C SER A 35 18.82 -5.65 -3.80
N ARG A 36 18.39 -4.41 -4.03
CA ARG A 36 17.60 -3.66 -3.05
C ARG A 36 16.11 -3.89 -3.30
N PRO A 37 15.28 -3.99 -2.25
CA PRO A 37 13.84 -4.07 -2.43
C PRO A 37 13.33 -2.81 -3.13
N LEU A 38 12.39 -2.99 -4.04
CA LEU A 38 11.73 -1.87 -4.72
C LEU A 38 10.57 -1.37 -3.85
N LEU A 39 10.56 -0.08 -3.56
CA LEU A 39 9.50 0.56 -2.80
C LEU A 39 8.34 0.92 -3.71
N ASN A 40 7.14 0.89 -3.14
CA ASN A 40 5.99 1.55 -3.73
C ASN A 40 5.40 2.52 -2.68
N PRO A 41 5.16 3.80 -3.02
CA PRO A 41 5.61 4.50 -4.23
C PRO A 41 7.15 4.58 -4.32
N PRO A 42 7.73 4.69 -5.53
CA PRO A 42 9.19 4.71 -5.71
C PRO A 42 9.84 6.01 -5.20
N LEU A 43 9.06 7.08 -5.08
CA LEU A 43 9.46 8.36 -4.51
C LEU A 43 8.64 8.57 -3.23
N PRO A 44 9.28 8.90 -2.10
CA PRO A 44 8.56 9.41 -0.95
C PRO A 44 7.74 10.61 -1.36
N GLU A 45 6.43 10.55 -1.11
CA GLU A 45 5.56 11.70 -1.31
C GLU A 45 5.88 12.72 -0.21
N ARG A 46 5.98 14.00 -0.59
CA ARG A 46 6.23 15.08 0.37
C ARG A 46 4.96 15.27 1.19
N GLU A 47 5.06 15.17 2.51
CA GLU A 47 3.91 15.31 3.42
C GLU A 47 3.27 16.71 3.38
N ALA A 48 3.97 17.72 2.86
CA ALA A 48 3.47 19.08 2.71
C ALA A 48 3.58 19.56 1.26
N ASP A 49 2.46 20.05 0.72
CA ASP A 49 2.41 20.71 -0.59
C ASP A 49 3.04 22.11 -0.46
N PRO A 50 4.10 22.45 -1.21
CA PRO A 50 4.73 23.77 -1.15
C PRO A 50 3.76 24.91 -1.46
N SER A 51 2.71 24.68 -2.25
CA SER A 51 1.69 25.72 -2.53
C SER A 51 0.89 26.12 -1.28
N THR A 52 0.67 25.20 -0.34
CA THR A 52 0.04 25.49 0.97
C THR A 52 0.94 26.27 1.94
N LEU A 53 2.24 26.40 1.60
CA LEU A 53 3.19 27.29 2.27
C LEU A 53 3.17 28.66 1.60
N GLU A 54 3.15 28.74 0.26
CA GLU A 54 3.14 30.00 -0.50
C GLU A 54 1.82 30.79 -0.36
N GLU A 55 0.66 30.12 -0.26
CA GLU A 55 -0.63 30.80 -0.02
C GLU A 55 -0.64 31.56 1.31
N LYS A 56 0.18 31.17 2.30
CA LYS A 56 0.34 31.90 3.56
C LYS A 56 1.29 33.09 3.48
N ASP A 57 2.26 33.05 2.59
CA ASP A 57 3.25 34.12 2.47
C ASP A 57 2.67 35.34 1.73
N SER A 58 1.61 35.15 0.93
CA SER A 58 0.93 36.23 0.18
C SER A 58 -0.08 37.04 1.01
N SER A 59 -0.53 36.53 2.15
CA SER A 59 -1.21 37.29 3.20
C SER A 59 -0.16 37.78 4.21
N GLY A 60 0.15 39.07 4.15
CA GLY A 60 1.35 39.67 4.74
C GLY A 60 1.83 39.10 6.08
N LEU A 61 3.10 38.68 6.11
CA LEU A 61 3.94 38.44 7.29
C LEU A 61 3.21 37.87 8.52
N GLU A 62 2.45 36.78 8.34
CA GLU A 62 1.94 35.99 9.45
C GLU A 62 2.69 34.65 9.55
N SER A 63 3.03 34.29 10.78
CA SER A 63 3.77 33.07 11.13
C SER A 63 3.05 31.80 10.63
N PRO A 64 3.77 30.68 10.37
CA PRO A 64 3.16 29.43 9.92
C PRO A 64 2.00 29.01 10.86
N PRO A 65 0.91 28.41 10.34
CA PRO A 65 -0.27 28.18 11.13
C PRO A 65 0.08 27.19 12.22
N SER A 66 -0.14 27.60 13.45
CA SER A 66 -0.34 26.63 14.50
C SER A 66 -1.55 25.78 14.11
N GLU A 67 -1.42 24.47 14.24
CA GLU A 67 -2.56 23.57 14.26
C GLU A 67 -3.58 24.14 15.26
N LYS A 68 -4.79 24.40 14.77
CA LYS A 68 -5.85 25.09 15.50
C LYS A 68 -6.07 24.45 16.88
N SER A 69 -5.53 25.11 17.88
CA SER A 69 -5.86 24.94 19.29
C SER A 69 -6.18 26.36 19.76
N GLU A 70 -7.46 26.61 20.01
CA GLU A 70 -8.05 27.96 20.14
C GLU A 70 -7.64 28.69 21.42
N ASP A 71 -6.87 28.06 22.31
CA ASP A 71 -6.57 28.60 23.62
C ASP A 71 -5.07 28.94 23.76
N THR A 72 -4.78 30.25 23.75
CA THR A 72 -3.51 30.90 24.20
C THR A 72 -2.32 30.96 23.23
N GLN A 73 -2.51 31.63 22.09
CA GLN A 73 -1.39 32.08 21.26
C GLN A 73 -0.78 33.39 21.83
N TRP A 74 0.29 33.29 22.62
CA TRP A 74 1.00 34.47 23.15
C TRP A 74 1.90 35.10 22.07
N THR A 75 1.78 36.42 21.87
CA THR A 75 2.57 37.20 20.91
C THR A 75 3.71 37.94 21.60
N MET A 76 4.91 37.85 21.03
CA MET A 76 6.10 38.53 21.55
C MET A 76 6.00 40.05 21.32
N PRO A 77 6.10 40.89 22.36
CA PRO A 77 5.86 42.33 22.24
C PRO A 77 6.93 43.09 21.43
N ARG A 78 8.12 42.51 21.23
CA ARG A 78 9.23 43.16 20.49
C ARG A 78 9.31 42.75 19.02
N THR A 79 8.89 41.55 18.69
CA THR A 79 9.05 40.95 17.35
C THR A 79 7.72 40.76 16.63
N GLY A 80 6.58 40.84 17.33
CA GLY A 80 5.26 40.57 16.77
C GLY A 80 5.00 39.10 16.43
N LEU A 81 5.96 38.21 16.66
CA LEU A 81 5.85 36.78 16.37
C LEU A 81 5.04 36.07 17.46
N SER A 82 4.18 35.15 17.07
CA SER A 82 3.48 34.27 18.00
C SER A 82 4.32 33.06 18.37
N LEU A 83 4.30 32.67 19.65
CA LEU A 83 4.91 31.40 20.05
C LEU A 83 4.09 30.22 19.52
N PRO A 84 4.74 29.17 18.97
CA PRO A 84 4.07 27.91 18.67
C PRO A 84 3.45 27.33 19.95
N THR A 85 2.23 26.82 19.87
CA THR A 85 1.58 26.18 21.02
C THR A 85 2.31 24.90 21.39
N LEU A 86 2.54 24.70 22.70
CA LEU A 86 3.12 23.46 23.21
C LEU A 86 2.02 22.38 23.22
N PRO A 87 2.36 21.12 22.91
CA PRO A 87 1.41 20.02 23.01
C PRO A 87 0.90 19.85 24.45
N SER A 88 -0.29 19.26 24.58
CA SER A 88 -0.83 18.84 25.88
C SER A 88 0.16 17.90 26.59
N SER A 89 0.12 17.86 27.92
CA SER A 89 1.09 17.08 28.71
C SER A 89 1.07 15.57 28.41
N SER A 90 -0.05 15.05 27.90
CA SER A 90 -0.17 13.65 27.48
C SER A 90 0.53 13.35 26.15
N ASP A 91 0.66 14.34 25.26
CA ASP A 91 1.13 14.13 23.88
C ASP A 91 2.55 14.66 23.63
N ILE A 92 3.24 15.11 24.67
CA ILE A 92 4.63 15.62 24.58
C ILE A 92 5.55 14.62 23.88
N SER A 93 5.47 13.34 24.25
CA SER A 93 6.34 12.32 23.66
C SER A 93 6.10 12.14 22.17
N GLY A 94 4.85 12.20 21.71
CA GLY A 94 4.49 12.10 20.30
C GLY A 94 5.00 13.31 19.49
N TYR A 95 4.83 14.50 20.05
CA TYR A 95 5.33 15.75 19.45
C TYR A 95 6.86 15.78 19.37
N LEU A 96 7.56 15.36 20.43
CA LEU A 96 9.01 15.28 20.42
C LEU A 96 9.50 14.23 19.42
N LEU A 97 8.81 13.10 19.29
CA LEU A 97 9.19 12.06 18.32
C LEU A 97 8.96 12.50 16.87
N SER A 98 7.94 13.32 16.60
CA SER A 98 7.69 13.85 15.25
C SER A 98 8.66 14.98 14.85
N LYS A 99 9.22 15.71 15.82
CA LYS A 99 10.21 16.77 15.59
C LYS A 99 11.66 16.32 15.72
N ALA A 100 11.92 15.19 16.37
CA ALA A 100 13.26 14.65 16.52
C ALA A 100 13.75 14.06 15.20
N LEU A 101 14.95 14.46 14.76
CA LEU A 101 15.62 13.79 13.65
C LEU A 101 15.92 12.35 14.06
N THR A 102 15.31 11.40 13.36
CA THR A 102 15.57 9.99 13.56
C THR A 102 16.91 9.64 12.92
N ALA A 103 17.59 8.61 13.45
CA ALA A 103 18.85 8.14 12.88
C ALA A 103 18.74 7.73 11.39
N ASP A 104 17.53 7.46 10.90
CA ASP A 104 17.26 7.19 9.49
C ASP A 104 17.27 8.47 8.62
N ASP A 105 16.96 9.64 9.17
CA ASP A 105 16.87 10.92 8.43
C ASP A 105 18.26 11.47 8.05
N ILE A 106 19.29 11.08 8.80
CA ILE A 106 20.67 11.53 8.61
C ILE A 106 21.43 10.57 7.66
N LYS A 107 20.87 9.40 7.36
CA LYS A 107 21.52 8.40 6.50
C LYS A 107 21.46 8.81 5.03
N PRO A 108 22.51 8.51 4.24
CA PRO A 108 22.45 8.72 2.80
C PRO A 108 21.33 7.85 2.20
N PRO A 109 20.68 8.26 1.09
CA PRO A 109 19.55 7.52 0.50
C PRO A 109 19.86 6.06 0.18
N LYS A 110 21.12 5.77 -0.19
CA LYS A 110 21.64 4.43 -0.45
C LYS A 110 21.83 3.58 0.82
N ALA A 111 21.56 4.07 2.02
CA ALA A 111 21.61 3.32 3.26
C ALA A 111 20.22 3.16 3.92
N LEU A 112 19.17 3.78 3.34
CA LEU A 112 17.78 3.68 3.84
C LEU A 112 17.18 2.30 3.62
N LEU A 113 17.62 1.61 2.57
CA LEU A 113 17.24 0.24 2.27
C LEU A 113 18.47 -0.65 2.34
N HIS A 114 18.31 -1.76 3.04
CA HIS A 114 19.35 -2.76 3.09
C HIS A 114 19.29 -3.63 1.83
N ARG A 115 20.45 -4.16 1.45
CA ARG A 115 20.55 -5.10 0.34
C ARG A 115 20.05 -6.47 0.80
N VAL A 116 19.24 -7.11 -0.03
CA VAL A 116 18.82 -8.49 0.18
C VAL A 116 19.73 -9.42 -0.61
N ASN A 117 20.16 -10.53 0.02
CA ASN A 117 20.99 -11.56 -0.62
C ASN A 117 20.33 -12.95 -0.42
N GLY A 118 20.63 -13.93 -1.26
CA GLY A 118 20.18 -15.33 -1.04
C GLY A 118 18.66 -15.47 -0.91
N MET A 119 18.16 -15.93 0.26
CA MET A 119 16.71 -16.13 0.48
C MET A 119 15.89 -14.83 0.40
N GLY A 120 16.42 -13.72 0.90
CA GLY A 120 15.78 -12.40 0.77
C GLY A 120 15.69 -11.94 -0.69
N GLU A 121 16.70 -12.23 -1.51
CA GLU A 121 16.67 -11.92 -2.95
C GLU A 121 15.59 -12.74 -3.66
N LEU A 122 15.49 -14.04 -3.36
CA LEU A 122 14.43 -14.91 -3.88
C LEU A 122 13.04 -14.43 -3.45
N ALA A 123 12.89 -13.95 -2.22
CA ALA A 123 11.64 -13.39 -1.73
C ALA A 123 11.19 -12.18 -2.55
N GLU A 124 12.12 -11.26 -2.86
CA GLU A 124 11.83 -10.10 -3.72
C GLU A 124 11.50 -10.51 -5.15
N VAL A 125 12.23 -11.47 -5.72
CA VAL A 125 11.95 -11.99 -7.06
C VAL A 125 10.56 -12.63 -7.13
N LEU A 126 10.18 -13.44 -6.14
CA LEU A 126 8.85 -14.03 -6.05
C LEU A 126 7.76 -12.95 -5.91
N TYR A 127 8.01 -11.91 -5.11
CA TYR A 127 7.07 -10.81 -4.94
C TYR A 127 6.89 -10.01 -6.26
N ILE A 128 7.96 -9.78 -7.02
CA ILE A 128 7.90 -9.12 -8.33
C ILE A 128 7.18 -9.99 -9.37
N LEU A 129 7.38 -11.32 -9.33
CA LEU A 129 6.77 -12.27 -10.27
C LEU A 129 5.31 -12.61 -9.94
N ARG A 130 4.84 -12.36 -8.72
CA ARG A 130 3.46 -12.60 -8.26
C ARG A 130 2.39 -12.23 -9.31
N PRO A 131 2.31 -10.99 -9.85
CA PRO A 131 1.28 -10.62 -10.82
C PRO A 131 1.38 -11.42 -12.13
N VAL A 132 2.60 -11.76 -12.58
CA VAL A 132 2.82 -12.58 -13.77
C VAL A 132 2.32 -14.00 -13.55
N ILE A 133 2.68 -14.61 -12.42
CA ILE A 133 2.27 -15.98 -12.09
C ILE A 133 0.76 -16.04 -11.92
N TYR A 134 0.15 -15.06 -11.25
CA TYR A 134 -1.30 -14.98 -11.13
C TYR A 134 -1.98 -14.79 -12.48
N ALA A 135 -1.49 -13.89 -13.34
CA ALA A 135 -2.05 -13.67 -14.68
C ALA A 135 -1.92 -14.92 -15.56
N ALA A 136 -0.78 -15.63 -15.48
CA ALA A 136 -0.56 -16.88 -16.20
C ALA A 136 -1.50 -17.99 -15.70
N ALA A 137 -1.72 -18.05 -14.38
CA ALA A 137 -2.70 -18.94 -13.78
C ALA A 137 -4.12 -18.60 -14.29
N MET A 138 -4.54 -17.34 -14.20
CA MET A 138 -5.84 -16.93 -14.72
C MET A 138 -6.00 -17.26 -16.20
N HIS A 139 -4.98 -17.07 -17.03
CA HIS A 139 -5.00 -17.47 -18.44
C HIS A 139 -5.20 -18.98 -18.61
N TYR A 140 -4.45 -19.80 -17.86
CA TYR A 140 -4.54 -21.26 -17.95
C TYR A 140 -5.91 -21.77 -17.49
N TRP A 141 -6.37 -21.33 -16.32
CA TRP A 141 -7.62 -21.79 -15.72
C TRP A 141 -8.87 -21.20 -16.36
N ALA A 142 -8.81 -20.00 -16.95
CA ALA A 142 -9.93 -19.46 -17.73
C ALA A 142 -10.32 -20.35 -18.92
N THR A 143 -9.38 -21.16 -19.43
CA THR A 143 -9.65 -22.10 -20.54
C THR A 143 -10.24 -23.43 -20.09
N LYS A 144 -9.95 -23.86 -18.86
CA LYS A 144 -10.34 -25.18 -18.35
C LYS A 144 -11.55 -25.11 -17.42
N ASN A 145 -11.52 -24.23 -16.43
CA ASN A 145 -12.56 -24.16 -15.41
C ASN A 145 -12.65 -22.76 -14.78
N LYS A 146 -13.71 -22.02 -15.15
CA LYS A 146 -13.93 -20.63 -14.75
C LYS A 146 -14.17 -20.44 -13.25
N LYS A 147 -14.70 -21.45 -12.56
CA LYS A 147 -15.00 -21.42 -11.11
C LYS A 147 -13.90 -22.03 -10.24
N SER A 148 -12.71 -22.23 -10.79
CA SER A 148 -11.62 -22.86 -10.04
C SER A 148 -10.99 -21.88 -9.05
N TRP A 149 -10.73 -22.36 -7.83
CA TRP A 149 -10.08 -21.59 -6.77
C TRP A 149 -8.54 -21.64 -6.87
N GLN A 150 -8.02 -22.50 -7.74
CA GLN A 150 -6.59 -22.76 -7.89
C GLN A 150 -5.77 -21.51 -8.21
N PRO A 151 -6.18 -20.60 -9.11
CA PRO A 151 -5.44 -19.36 -9.36
C PRO A 151 -5.38 -18.44 -8.14
N TRP A 152 -6.46 -18.40 -7.36
CA TRP A 152 -6.53 -17.61 -6.13
C TRP A 152 -5.61 -18.18 -5.05
N VAL A 153 -5.68 -19.48 -4.79
CA VAL A 153 -4.80 -20.17 -3.84
C VAL A 153 -3.34 -19.98 -4.23
N LEU A 154 -3.00 -20.16 -5.51
CA LEU A 154 -1.63 -19.98 -6.01
C LEU A 154 -1.11 -18.56 -5.76
N GLY A 155 -1.95 -17.54 -5.99
CA GLY A 155 -1.58 -16.15 -5.75
C GLY A 155 -1.32 -15.86 -4.26
N VAL A 156 -2.21 -16.31 -3.39
CA VAL A 156 -2.07 -16.16 -1.93
C VAL A 156 -0.85 -16.93 -1.41
N THR A 157 -0.59 -18.14 -1.89
CA THR A 157 0.56 -18.94 -1.44
C THR A 157 1.88 -18.32 -1.86
N ILE A 158 1.98 -17.74 -3.06
CA ILE A 158 3.18 -17.04 -3.51
C ILE A 158 3.42 -15.78 -2.67
N GLU A 159 2.39 -14.99 -2.38
CA GLU A 159 2.54 -13.78 -1.57
C GLU A 159 2.91 -14.10 -0.13
N TYR A 160 2.22 -15.07 0.46
CA TYR A 160 2.54 -15.54 1.80
C TYR A 160 3.96 -16.15 1.83
N GLY A 161 4.32 -16.96 0.84
CA GLY A 161 5.65 -17.56 0.71
C GLY A 161 6.76 -16.52 0.60
N ALA A 162 6.61 -15.52 -0.27
CA ALA A 162 7.54 -14.40 -0.39
C ALA A 162 7.68 -13.64 0.93
N ARG A 163 6.57 -13.36 1.62
CA ARG A 163 6.59 -12.69 2.94
C ARG A 163 7.29 -13.51 4.01
N GLN A 164 7.08 -14.81 4.06
CA GLN A 164 7.70 -15.69 5.04
C GLN A 164 9.20 -15.86 4.79
N LEU A 165 9.62 -15.95 3.52
CA LEU A 165 11.04 -15.96 3.15
C LEU A 165 11.72 -14.64 3.54
N ALA A 166 11.11 -13.50 3.24
CA ALA A 166 11.63 -12.18 3.62
C ALA A 166 11.77 -12.03 5.15
N LYS A 167 10.77 -12.49 5.92
CA LYS A 167 10.83 -12.45 7.39
C LYS A 167 11.93 -13.34 7.97
N LYS A 168 12.08 -14.56 7.45
CA LYS A 168 13.11 -15.50 7.90
C LYS A 168 14.51 -14.97 7.63
N ASP A 169 14.75 -14.48 6.40
CA ASP A 169 16.04 -13.88 6.02
C ASP A 169 16.43 -12.72 6.94
N LEU A 170 15.46 -11.86 7.26
CA LEU A 170 15.69 -10.70 8.12
C LEU A 170 15.93 -11.09 9.59
N GLN A 171 15.25 -12.12 10.10
CA GLN A 171 15.45 -12.63 11.45
C GLN A 171 16.81 -13.30 11.63
N GLU A 172 17.27 -14.06 10.63
CA GLU A 172 18.51 -14.82 10.70
C GLU A 172 19.75 -13.92 10.54
N ARG A 173 19.67 -12.87 9.72
CA ARG A 173 20.84 -12.04 9.39
C ARG A 173 21.05 -10.80 10.26
N ARG A 174 20.01 -10.25 10.88
CA ARG A 174 20.14 -9.01 11.65
C ARG A 174 20.09 -9.24 13.14
N ALA A 175 21.13 -8.80 13.84
CA ALA A 175 21.11 -8.58 15.28
C ALA A 175 20.00 -7.55 15.59
N GLY A 176 18.85 -8.02 16.11
CA GLY A 176 17.65 -7.22 16.35
C GLY A 176 16.45 -7.53 15.44
N GLY A 177 16.60 -8.41 14.45
CA GLY A 177 15.53 -8.95 13.60
C GLY A 177 14.58 -7.87 13.08
N LEU A 178 13.28 -8.03 13.36
CA LEU A 178 12.21 -7.11 12.93
C LEU A 178 12.26 -5.71 13.59
N ARG A 179 13.07 -5.50 14.63
CA ARG A 179 13.20 -4.18 15.28
C ARG A 179 14.26 -3.30 14.60
N ALA A 180 15.23 -3.92 13.93
CA ALA A 180 16.34 -3.26 13.24
C ALA A 180 16.04 -2.87 11.78
N LEU A 181 14.77 -2.90 11.35
CA LEU A 181 14.36 -2.35 10.06
C LEU A 181 14.31 -0.83 10.09
N THR A 182 14.67 -0.21 8.97
CA THR A 182 14.41 1.22 8.76
C THR A 182 12.91 1.50 8.71
N ALA A 183 12.51 2.74 8.95
CA ALA A 183 11.11 3.15 8.86
C ALA A 183 10.49 2.76 7.49
N LEU A 184 11.26 2.94 6.42
CA LEU A 184 10.86 2.66 5.05
C LEU A 184 10.63 1.16 4.78
N GLU A 185 11.49 0.28 5.31
CA GLU A 185 11.30 -1.16 5.20
C GLU A 185 10.09 -1.64 6.03
N LYS A 186 9.83 -1.03 7.19
CA LYS A 186 8.65 -1.34 8.02
C LYS A 186 7.36 -0.97 7.30
N GLU A 187 7.34 0.19 6.66
CA GLU A 187 6.19 0.65 5.89
C GLU A 187 5.93 -0.29 4.69
N GLU A 188 6.96 -0.67 3.96
CA GLU A 188 6.83 -1.63 2.85
C GLU A 188 6.31 -2.99 3.36
N LEU A 189 6.79 -3.49 4.50
CA LEU A 189 6.26 -4.73 5.10
C LEU A 189 4.81 -4.60 5.56
N LYS A 190 4.41 -3.42 6.07
CA LYS A 190 3.02 -3.12 6.45
C LYS A 190 2.14 -3.08 5.21
N ARG A 191 2.58 -2.42 4.14
CA ARG A 191 1.91 -2.36 2.83
C ARG A 191 1.71 -3.75 2.24
N ARG A 192 2.76 -4.59 2.24
CA ARG A 192 2.69 -6.01 1.83
C ARG A 192 1.76 -6.84 2.72
N GLY A 193 1.62 -6.46 3.99
CA GLY A 193 0.65 -7.07 4.90
C GLY A 193 -0.79 -6.71 4.53
N TRP A 194 -1.03 -5.46 4.17
CA TRP A 194 -2.33 -4.97 3.75
C TRP A 194 -2.72 -5.51 2.37
N SER A 195 -1.76 -5.64 1.44
CA SER A 195 -2.00 -6.26 0.13
C SER A 195 -2.45 -7.71 0.25
N LEU A 196 -1.94 -8.46 1.23
CA LEU A 196 -2.38 -9.83 1.47
C LEU A 196 -3.86 -9.86 1.89
N GLY A 197 -4.31 -8.90 2.70
CA GLY A 197 -5.72 -8.76 3.08
C GLY A 197 -6.64 -8.50 1.87
N TRP A 198 -6.16 -7.73 0.89
CA TRP A 198 -6.90 -7.46 -0.34
C TRP A 198 -7.15 -8.70 -1.22
N TRP A 199 -6.47 -9.83 -0.99
CA TRP A 199 -6.80 -11.09 -1.66
C TRP A 199 -8.16 -11.65 -1.28
N LEU A 200 -8.69 -11.33 -0.10
CA LEU A 200 -10.04 -11.72 0.30
C LEU A 200 -11.10 -11.00 -0.54
N MET A 201 -10.78 -9.82 -1.08
CA MET A 201 -11.67 -9.09 -1.97
C MET A 201 -11.51 -9.50 -3.44
N ARG A 202 -10.67 -10.50 -3.75
CA ARG A 202 -10.27 -10.84 -5.12
C ARG A 202 -10.67 -12.26 -5.51
N GLY A 203 -11.07 -12.44 -6.77
CA GLY A 203 -11.20 -13.74 -7.43
C GLY A 203 -12.23 -14.66 -6.78
N ALA A 204 -11.92 -15.96 -6.73
CA ALA A 204 -12.86 -16.98 -6.29
C ALA A 204 -13.37 -16.80 -4.85
N PHE A 205 -12.54 -16.27 -3.94
CA PHE A 205 -12.97 -16.02 -2.56
C PHE A 205 -14.01 -14.90 -2.47
N TYR A 206 -13.85 -13.85 -3.28
CA TYR A 206 -14.81 -12.76 -3.33
C TYR A 206 -16.18 -13.25 -3.82
N GLU A 207 -16.21 -13.96 -4.95
CA GLU A 207 -17.47 -14.43 -5.55
C GLU A 207 -18.24 -15.40 -4.66
N THR A 208 -17.56 -16.16 -3.80
CA THR A 208 -18.17 -17.25 -3.02
C THR A 208 -18.47 -16.86 -1.58
N PHE A 209 -17.55 -16.17 -0.91
CA PHE A 209 -17.70 -15.80 0.50
C PHE A 209 -17.95 -14.32 0.69
N THR A 210 -17.05 -13.47 0.18
CA THR A 210 -17.08 -12.03 0.51
C THR A 210 -18.34 -11.36 -0.02
N LYS A 211 -18.76 -11.69 -1.24
CA LYS A 211 -20.00 -11.19 -1.84
C LYS A 211 -21.24 -11.63 -1.05
N ALA A 212 -21.31 -12.92 -0.68
CA ALA A 212 -22.41 -13.43 0.13
C ALA A 212 -22.47 -12.78 1.52
N TRP A 213 -21.30 -12.52 2.12
CA TRP A 213 -21.18 -11.82 3.39
C TRP A 213 -21.59 -10.35 3.28
N ILE A 214 -21.13 -9.63 2.26
CA ILE A 214 -21.51 -8.23 1.99
C ILE A 214 -23.02 -8.14 1.82
N HIS A 215 -23.63 -8.95 0.95
CA HIS A 215 -25.10 -8.96 0.79
C HIS A 215 -25.83 -9.27 2.10
N SER A 216 -25.32 -10.21 2.90
CA SER A 216 -25.93 -10.55 4.20
C SER A 216 -25.87 -9.39 5.19
N VAL A 217 -24.77 -8.63 5.19
CA VAL A 217 -24.58 -7.44 6.00
C VAL A 217 -25.49 -6.32 5.50
N THR A 218 -25.46 -5.99 4.19
CA THR A 218 -26.31 -4.96 3.58
C THR A 218 -27.80 -5.23 3.85
N ASN A 219 -28.27 -6.46 3.68
CA ASN A 219 -29.65 -6.85 3.98
C ASN A 219 -30.03 -6.68 5.46
N LYS A 220 -29.07 -6.87 6.39
CA LYS A 220 -29.28 -6.61 7.82
C LYS A 220 -29.29 -5.12 8.16
N LEU A 221 -28.56 -4.30 7.42
CA LEU A 221 -28.45 -2.86 7.65
C LEU A 221 -29.64 -2.08 7.08
N ARG A 222 -30.26 -2.59 6.00
CA ARG A 222 -31.39 -1.96 5.29
C ARG A 222 -32.63 -1.65 6.14
N ASN A 223 -32.81 -2.37 7.24
CA ASN A 223 -34.00 -2.24 8.10
C ASN A 223 -33.81 -1.28 9.29
N LYS A 224 -32.73 -0.48 9.31
CA LYS A 224 -32.41 0.41 10.44
C LYS A 224 -32.14 1.83 9.93
N PRO A 225 -32.83 2.86 10.45
CA PRO A 225 -32.90 4.20 9.84
C PRO A 225 -31.55 4.93 9.71
N LEU A 226 -30.55 4.63 10.54
CA LEU A 226 -29.20 5.19 10.43
C LEU A 226 -28.20 4.29 9.69
N LEU A 227 -28.45 2.98 9.68
CA LEU A 227 -27.55 2.00 9.06
C LEU A 227 -27.94 1.73 7.60
N ASP A 228 -29.15 2.09 7.20
CA ASP A 228 -29.63 1.99 5.82
C ASP A 228 -28.77 2.87 4.88
N MET A 229 -28.35 4.06 5.32
CA MET A 229 -27.44 4.92 4.55
C MET A 229 -26.08 4.26 4.30
N ALA A 230 -25.53 3.57 5.31
CA ALA A 230 -24.30 2.81 5.16
C ALA A 230 -24.50 1.61 4.23
N GLY A 231 -25.66 0.93 4.31
CA GLY A 231 -26.05 -0.13 3.39
C GLY A 231 -26.09 0.32 1.93
N GLY A 232 -26.70 1.48 1.66
CA GLY A 232 -26.75 2.08 0.32
C GLY A 232 -25.37 2.41 -0.24
N ILE A 233 -24.49 3.02 0.56
CA ILE A 233 -23.10 3.30 0.15
C ILE A 233 -22.37 1.99 -0.21
N ILE A 234 -22.54 0.94 0.60
CA ILE A 234 -21.88 -0.35 0.37
C ILE A 234 -22.38 -0.99 -0.93
N GLU A 235 -23.66 -0.88 -1.25
CA GLU A 235 -24.26 -1.38 -2.50
C GLU A 235 -23.70 -0.64 -3.72
N ASP A 236 -23.55 0.69 -3.63
CA ASP A 236 -22.91 1.50 -4.67
C ASP A 236 -21.43 1.10 -4.91
N TYR A 237 -20.70 0.80 -3.83
CA TYR A 237 -19.32 0.31 -3.93
C TYR A 237 -19.24 -1.14 -4.43
N GLU A 238 -20.23 -1.99 -4.15
CA GLU A 238 -20.26 -3.37 -4.62
C GLU A 238 -20.22 -3.44 -6.15
N PHE A 239 -20.98 -2.56 -6.82
CA PHE A 239 -20.95 -2.45 -8.27
C PHE A 239 -19.54 -2.10 -8.81
N LEU A 240 -18.86 -1.16 -8.16
CA LEU A 240 -17.50 -0.76 -8.53
C LEU A 240 -16.48 -1.89 -8.33
N TRP A 241 -16.62 -2.63 -7.23
CA TRP A 241 -15.79 -3.79 -6.92
C TRP A 241 -15.98 -4.91 -7.96
N ASP A 242 -17.22 -5.25 -8.28
CA ASP A 242 -17.56 -6.31 -9.25
C ASP A 242 -17.08 -5.97 -10.69
N GLN A 243 -17.23 -4.71 -11.11
CA GLN A 243 -16.95 -4.30 -12.50
C GLN A 243 -15.52 -3.84 -12.78
N TYR A 244 -14.88 -3.10 -11.87
CA TYR A 244 -13.66 -2.35 -12.19
C TYR A 244 -12.43 -2.75 -11.38
N TYR A 245 -12.58 -3.06 -10.10
CA TYR A 245 -11.43 -3.10 -9.19
C TYR A 245 -10.67 -4.44 -9.22
N PHE A 246 -11.37 -5.57 -9.38
CA PHE A 246 -10.78 -6.91 -9.31
C PHE A 246 -10.47 -7.61 -10.65
N PRO A 247 -10.97 -7.18 -11.83
CA PRO A 247 -10.54 -7.73 -13.12
C PRO A 247 -9.08 -7.43 -13.47
N THR A 248 -8.49 -6.36 -12.91
CA THR A 248 -7.12 -5.96 -13.19
C THR A 248 -6.12 -6.65 -12.25
N ALA A 249 -5.04 -7.19 -12.81
CA ALA A 249 -4.04 -7.98 -12.10
C ALA A 249 -3.06 -7.17 -11.24
N THR A 250 -3.35 -5.88 -10.99
CA THR A 250 -2.34 -4.90 -10.61
C THR A 250 -2.78 -4.05 -9.43
N LEU A 251 -2.56 -4.57 -8.23
CA LEU A 251 -2.22 -3.80 -7.02
C LEU A 251 -1.17 -4.58 -6.22
#